data_AF-A0AAE4AM98-F1
#
_entry.id   AF-A0AAE4AM98-F1
#
_cell.length_a   1.000
_cell.length_b   1.000
_cell.length_c   1.000
_cell.angle_alpha   90.00
_cell.angle_beta   90.00
_cell.angle_gamma   90.00
#
_symmetry.space_group_name_H-M   'P 1'
#
loop_
_entity.id
_entity.type
_entity.pdbx_description
1 polymer ?
#
loop_
_entity_poly.entity_id
_entity_poly.type
_entity_poly.pdbx_seq_one_letter_code
_entity_poly.pdbx_strand_id
1 'polypeptide(L)'
;MKLFRTNEIETNEYKIGDVISFNLTDGEEVEAMAVKQEQDGMLFCFVDCLKKAYCMNCKDTNEGGYFASDLRGILNGKILDRFPVELRNRLLPLENGDLLRLPTEREIFGENSYGAEESDKVEQWECMKDSRNRIAFQGENSGKWEWYWLQNVVEYTAAAFAFVNCYDHAGYYSASYANGVRPAFKI
;
A
#
# COMPACT_ATOMS: atom_id res chain seq x y z
N MET A 1 27.75 10.39 -21.26
CA MET A 1 27.35 10.25 -19.85
C MET A 1 26.03 10.98 -19.66
N LYS A 2 25.03 10.36 -19.02
CA LYS A 2 23.75 11.01 -18.70
C LYS A 2 23.69 11.21 -17.17
N LEU A 3 23.33 12.40 -16.74
CA LEU A 3 23.19 12.79 -15.33
C LEU A 3 21.70 12.96 -15.05
N PHE A 4 21.20 12.31 -14.00
CA PHE A 4 19.85 12.52 -13.48
C PHE A 4 19.95 13.30 -12.17
N ARG A 5 19.04 14.26 -11.96
CA ARG A 5 18.92 15.04 -10.72
C ARG A 5 17.46 15.03 -10.30
N THR A 6 17.22 14.87 -9.00
CA THR A 6 15.92 15.08 -8.38
C THR A 6 15.76 16.58 -8.09
N ASN A 7 14.59 17.14 -8.39
CA ASN A 7 14.23 18.51 -8.04
C ASN A 7 12.90 18.48 -7.30
N GLU A 8 12.81 19.20 -6.18
CA GLU A 8 11.56 19.42 -5.46
C GLU A 8 10.79 20.57 -6.13
N ILE A 9 9.47 20.41 -6.27
CA ILE A 9 8.58 21.39 -6.90
C ILE A 9 7.31 21.49 -6.05
N GLU A 10 6.89 22.72 -5.77
CA GLU A 10 5.59 22.98 -5.15
C GLU A 10 4.50 23.02 -6.25
N THR A 11 3.62 22.03 -6.26
CA THR A 11 2.54 21.89 -7.26
C THR A 11 1.36 21.12 -6.69
N ASN A 12 0.18 21.36 -7.26
CA ASN A 12 -1.03 20.57 -7.02
C ASN A 12 -1.37 19.65 -8.20
N GLU A 13 -0.52 19.62 -9.22
CA GLU A 13 -0.64 18.74 -10.38
C GLU A 13 0.34 17.58 -10.25
N TYR A 14 -0.18 16.35 -10.29
CA TYR A 14 0.60 15.12 -10.14
C TYR A 14 0.63 14.32 -11.44
N LYS A 15 1.72 13.57 -11.63
CA LYS A 15 1.88 12.58 -12.69
C LYS A 15 2.24 11.24 -12.09
N ILE A 16 1.90 10.16 -12.79
CA ILE A 16 2.30 8.81 -12.39
C ILE A 16 3.82 8.74 -12.27
N GLY A 17 4.31 8.26 -11.13
CA GLY A 17 5.72 8.18 -10.77
C GLY A 17 6.25 9.37 -9.96
N ASP A 18 5.47 10.45 -9.78
CA ASP A 18 5.84 11.51 -8.85
C ASP A 18 5.87 10.95 -7.41
N VAL A 19 6.82 11.41 -6.60
CA VAL A 19 6.97 11.00 -5.20
C VAL A 19 6.77 12.23 -4.32
N ILE A 20 5.91 12.10 -3.30
CA ILE A 20 5.74 13.10 -2.25
C ILE A 20 6.31 12.55 -0.94
N SER A 21 6.98 13.40 -0.18
CA SER A 21 7.57 13.06 1.11
C SER A 21 6.95 13.93 2.19
N PHE A 22 6.58 13.33 3.32
CA PHE A 22 5.98 14.04 4.45
C PHE A 22 6.21 13.28 5.76
N ASN A 23 6.02 13.98 6.87
CA ASN A 23 6.15 13.39 8.20
C ASN A 23 4.77 13.06 8.76
N LEU A 24 4.60 11.85 9.26
CA LEU A 24 3.47 11.51 10.13
C LEU A 24 3.55 12.33 11.43
N THR A 25 2.44 12.48 12.13
CA THR A 25 2.33 13.32 13.35
C THR A 25 3.23 12.85 14.49
N ASP A 26 3.73 11.61 14.44
CA ASP A 26 4.69 11.06 15.39
C ASP A 26 6.16 11.16 14.93
N GLY A 27 6.41 11.88 13.83
CA GLY A 27 7.75 12.14 13.29
C GLY A 27 8.31 11.03 12.42
N GLU A 28 7.52 10.01 12.07
CA GLU A 28 7.92 9.04 11.04
C GLU A 28 7.89 9.70 9.65
N GLU A 29 9.05 9.84 9.03
CA GLU A 29 9.21 10.27 7.64
C GLU A 29 8.75 9.14 6.70
N VAL A 30 7.95 9.50 5.71
CA VAL A 30 7.39 8.57 4.73
C VAL A 30 7.37 9.21 3.34
N GLU A 31 7.53 8.36 2.33
CA GLU A 31 7.35 8.71 0.93
C GLU A 31 6.16 7.96 0.32
N ALA A 32 5.43 8.64 -0.57
CA ALA A 32 4.33 8.04 -1.33
C ALA A 32 4.47 8.36 -2.82
N MET A 33 4.36 7.33 -3.65
CA MET A 33 4.45 7.43 -5.11
C MET A 33 3.05 7.51 -5.73
N ALA A 34 2.87 8.40 -6.69
CA ALA A 34 1.67 8.47 -7.53
C ALA A 34 1.62 7.24 -8.45
N VAL A 35 0.62 6.39 -8.25
CA VAL A 35 0.53 5.07 -8.92
C VAL A 35 -0.53 5.02 -10.01
N LYS A 36 -1.61 5.80 -9.90
CA LYS A 36 -2.74 5.76 -10.84
C LYS A 36 -3.53 7.06 -10.83
N GLN A 37 -3.79 7.63 -12.01
CA GLN A 37 -4.75 8.72 -12.16
C GLN A 37 -6.18 8.16 -12.19
N GLU A 38 -7.04 8.62 -11.27
CA GLU A 38 -8.49 8.38 -11.28
C GLU A 38 -9.24 9.64 -11.76
N GLN A 39 -10.56 9.53 -11.95
CA GLN A 39 -11.38 10.63 -12.48
C GLN A 39 -11.42 11.85 -11.54
N ASP A 40 -11.34 11.61 -10.23
CA ASP A 40 -11.52 12.59 -9.16
C ASP A 40 -10.24 12.89 -8.38
N GLY A 41 -9.14 12.16 -8.62
CA GLY A 41 -7.87 12.37 -7.92
C GLY A 41 -6.74 11.47 -8.41
N MET A 42 -5.57 11.65 -7.83
CA MET A 42 -4.39 10.80 -8.02
C MET A 42 -4.28 9.83 -6.84
N LEU A 43 -4.19 8.53 -7.15
CA LEU A 43 -3.91 7.50 -6.18
C LEU A 43 -2.41 7.45 -5.90
N PHE A 44 -2.06 7.45 -4.62
CA PHE A 44 -0.72 7.28 -4.10
C PHE A 44 -0.61 5.98 -3.34
N CYS A 45 0.57 5.36 -3.36
CA CYS A 45 0.94 4.24 -2.52
C CYS A 45 2.27 4.55 -1.83
N PHE A 46 2.39 4.22 -0.54
CA PHE A 46 3.64 4.39 0.18
C PHE A 46 4.77 3.61 -0.51
N VAL A 47 5.95 4.23 -0.62
CA VAL A 47 7.16 3.59 -1.17
C VAL A 47 7.65 2.51 -0.23
N ASP A 48 7.74 2.83 1.07
CA ASP A 48 8.16 1.90 2.12
C ASP A 48 7.01 1.55 3.07
N CYS A 49 7.21 0.48 3.84
CA CYS A 49 6.26 0.14 4.89
C CYS A 49 6.36 1.14 6.04
N LEU A 50 5.28 1.27 6.82
CA LEU A 50 5.39 1.86 8.15
C LEU A 50 6.43 1.11 8.99
N LYS A 51 7.18 1.82 9.85
CA LYS A 51 8.14 1.25 10.81
C LYS A 51 7.54 0.15 11.67
N LYS A 52 6.25 0.30 12.00
CA LYS A 52 5.49 -0.70 12.74
C LYS A 52 4.77 -1.65 11.79
N ALA A 53 5.05 -2.94 11.93
CA ALA A 53 4.28 -4.02 11.33
C ALA A 53 2.95 -4.25 12.07
N TYR A 54 1.96 -4.73 11.33
CA TYR A 54 0.63 -5.02 11.84
C TYR A 54 0.15 -6.39 11.36
N CYS A 55 -0.63 -7.06 12.20
CA CYS A 55 -1.36 -8.25 11.79
C CYS A 55 -2.54 -7.85 10.91
N MET A 56 -2.91 -8.70 9.94
CA MET A 56 -4.15 -8.51 9.19
C MET A 56 -5.35 -8.64 10.12
N ASN A 57 -5.35 -9.69 10.95
CA ASN A 57 -6.36 -9.97 11.98
C ASN A 57 -5.69 -10.39 13.29
N CYS A 58 -6.28 -10.05 14.43
CA CYS A 58 -5.83 -10.55 15.74
C CYS A 58 -6.09 -12.05 15.89
N LYS A 59 -7.14 -12.57 15.25
CA LYS A 59 -7.42 -14.01 15.15
C LYS A 59 -6.88 -14.54 13.83
N ASP A 60 -6.41 -15.78 13.83
CA ASP A 60 -5.90 -16.42 12.62
C ASP A 60 -7.05 -16.90 11.72
N THR A 61 -7.73 -15.96 11.07
CA THR A 61 -8.87 -16.19 10.17
C THR A 61 -8.85 -15.19 9.03
N ASN A 62 -9.36 -15.57 7.87
CA ASN A 62 -9.62 -14.70 6.72
C ASN A 62 -11.12 -14.52 6.43
N GLU A 63 -11.98 -14.94 7.37
CA GLU A 63 -13.43 -14.82 7.26
C GLU A 63 -13.85 -13.36 7.03
N GLY A 64 -14.69 -13.14 6.01
CA GLY A 64 -15.12 -11.80 5.58
C GLY A 64 -14.06 -10.99 4.81
N GLY A 65 -12.86 -11.54 4.63
CA GLY A 65 -11.77 -10.97 3.85
C GLY A 65 -11.28 -9.62 4.38
N TYR A 66 -10.64 -8.83 3.51
CA TYR A 66 -10.05 -7.56 3.88
C TYR A 66 -11.06 -6.57 4.49
N PHE A 67 -12.28 -6.54 3.96
CA PHE A 67 -13.31 -5.60 4.43
C PHE A 67 -13.77 -5.87 5.86
N ALA A 68 -13.63 -7.10 6.35
CA ALA A 68 -13.89 -7.50 7.73
C ALA A 68 -12.61 -7.50 8.61
N SER A 69 -11.45 -7.15 8.04
CA SER A 69 -10.18 -7.26 8.75
C SER A 69 -9.98 -6.22 9.85
N ASP A 70 -9.27 -6.61 10.90
CA ASP A 70 -8.86 -5.68 11.97
C ASP A 70 -7.94 -4.59 11.41
N LEU A 71 -7.06 -4.95 10.46
CA LEU A 71 -6.12 -4.02 9.84
C LEU A 71 -6.83 -2.92 9.04
N ARG A 72 -7.94 -3.20 8.36
CA ARG A 72 -8.74 -2.14 7.71
C ARG A 72 -9.23 -1.10 8.72
N GLY A 73 -9.70 -1.55 9.88
CA GLY A 73 -10.12 -0.66 10.97
C GLY A 73 -8.96 0.13 11.57
N ILE A 74 -7.78 -0.47 11.68
CA ILE A 74 -6.55 0.20 12.13
C ILE A 74 -6.09 1.24 11.10
N LEU A 75 -6.15 0.93 9.81
CA LEU A 75 -5.82 1.82 8.70
C LEU A 75 -6.68 3.08 8.76
N ASN A 76 -8.00 2.93 8.72
CA ASN A 76 -8.94 4.06 8.69
C ASN A 76 -9.24 4.68 10.07
N GLY A 77 -8.46 4.32 11.09
CA GLY A 77 -8.49 4.93 12.41
C GLY A 77 -7.09 5.36 12.83
N LYS A 78 -6.39 4.50 13.56
CA LYS A 78 -5.10 4.81 14.19
C LYS A 78 -4.01 5.24 13.19
N ILE A 79 -3.95 4.65 12.01
CA ILE A 79 -2.93 5.02 11.00
C ILE A 79 -3.34 6.33 10.33
N LEU A 80 -4.60 6.47 9.91
CA LEU A 80 -5.13 7.71 9.33
C LEU A 80 -4.97 8.92 10.26
N ASP A 81 -5.15 8.74 11.57
CA ASP A 81 -4.96 9.81 12.58
C ASP A 81 -3.51 10.30 12.67
N ARG A 82 -2.55 9.54 12.14
CA ARG A 82 -1.14 9.93 12.08
C ARG A 82 -0.82 10.78 10.85
N PHE A 83 -1.72 10.90 9.88
CA PHE A 83 -1.48 11.74 8.70
C PHE A 83 -1.55 13.23 9.11
N PRO A 84 -0.69 14.10 8.52
CA PRO A 84 -0.81 15.54 8.72
C PRO A 84 -2.21 16.05 8.43
N VAL A 85 -2.71 16.96 9.26
CA VAL A 85 -4.09 17.50 9.13
C VAL A 85 -4.32 18.10 7.74
N GLU A 86 -3.34 18.80 7.20
CA GLU A 86 -3.40 19.40 5.86
C GLU A 86 -3.59 18.35 4.76
N LEU A 87 -2.85 17.23 4.85
CA LEU A 87 -2.98 16.11 3.90
C LEU A 87 -4.30 15.38 4.12
N ARG A 88 -4.67 15.12 5.37
CA ARG A 88 -5.92 14.42 5.72
C ARG A 88 -7.16 15.15 5.21
N ASN A 89 -7.15 16.48 5.23
CA ASN A 89 -8.25 17.30 4.70
C ASN A 89 -8.37 17.27 3.17
N ARG A 90 -7.34 16.80 2.47
CA ARG A 90 -7.31 16.65 1.01
C ARG A 90 -7.61 15.23 0.55
N LEU A 91 -7.62 14.26 1.47
CA LEU A 91 -7.91 12.87 1.14
C LEU A 91 -9.32 12.73 0.59
N LEU A 92 -9.42 12.01 -0.52
CA LEU A 92 -10.68 11.65 -1.15
C LEU A 92 -11.05 10.20 -0.80
N PRO A 93 -12.34 9.90 -0.58
CA PRO A 93 -12.78 8.54 -0.37
C PRO A 93 -12.49 7.66 -1.60
N LEU A 94 -12.05 6.45 -1.32
CA LEU A 94 -11.92 5.36 -2.29
C LEU A 94 -13.32 4.80 -2.62
N GLU A 95 -13.44 3.90 -3.60
CA GLU A 95 -14.73 3.36 -4.04
C GLU A 95 -15.56 2.73 -2.90
N ASN A 96 -14.89 2.19 -1.88
CA ASN A 96 -15.52 1.58 -0.70
C ASN A 96 -15.84 2.57 0.43
N GLY A 97 -15.56 3.86 0.24
CA GLY A 97 -15.74 4.93 1.23
C GLY A 97 -14.60 5.10 2.24
N ASP A 98 -13.59 4.23 2.20
CA ASP A 98 -12.40 4.37 3.05
C ASP A 98 -11.47 5.48 2.54
N LEU A 99 -10.62 6.02 3.40
CA LEU A 99 -9.60 6.99 3.00
C LEU A 99 -8.24 6.32 2.78
N LEU A 100 -7.95 5.24 3.50
CA LEU A 100 -6.76 4.41 3.34
C LEU A 100 -7.15 2.97 3.01
N ARG A 101 -6.39 2.32 2.13
CA ARG A 101 -6.47 0.88 1.87
C ARG A 101 -5.10 0.26 1.68
N LEU A 102 -5.04 -1.06 1.58
CA LEU A 102 -3.85 -1.75 1.06
C LEU A 102 -3.91 -1.83 -0.48
N PRO A 103 -2.78 -1.98 -1.18
CA PRO A 103 -2.78 -2.42 -2.57
C PRO A 103 -3.39 -3.82 -2.72
N THR A 104 -3.92 -4.12 -3.90
CA THR A 104 -4.24 -5.50 -4.29
C THR A 104 -3.07 -6.19 -4.97
N GLU A 105 -3.17 -7.51 -5.12
CA GLU A 105 -2.17 -8.31 -5.81
C GLU A 105 -2.06 -7.94 -7.29
N ARG A 106 -3.19 -7.77 -7.98
CA ARG A 106 -3.23 -7.39 -9.39
C ARG A 106 -2.71 -5.98 -9.62
N GLU A 107 -2.88 -5.06 -8.67
CA GLU A 107 -2.26 -3.73 -8.72
C GLU A 107 -0.73 -3.77 -8.66
N ILE A 108 -0.16 -4.71 -7.90
CA ILE A 108 1.29 -4.85 -7.75
C ILE A 108 1.91 -5.71 -8.87
N PHE A 109 1.37 -6.89 -9.11
CA PHE A 109 1.97 -7.90 -9.99
C PHE A 109 1.32 -8.01 -11.37
N GLY A 110 0.12 -7.45 -11.55
CA GLY A 110 -0.71 -7.70 -12.72
C GLY A 110 -1.40 -9.06 -12.64
N GLU A 111 -1.70 -9.65 -13.79
CA GLU A 111 -2.40 -10.93 -13.84
C GLU A 111 -1.52 -12.06 -13.26
N ASN A 112 -2.02 -12.71 -12.21
CA ASN A 112 -1.38 -13.88 -11.60
C ASN A 112 -2.35 -15.07 -11.65
N SER A 113 -1.99 -16.11 -12.39
CA SER A 113 -2.80 -17.33 -12.51
C SER A 113 -2.89 -18.14 -11.22
N TYR A 114 -2.08 -17.82 -10.22
CA TYR A 114 -2.12 -18.42 -8.88
C TYR A 114 -2.68 -17.47 -7.81
N GLY A 115 -2.97 -16.22 -8.19
CA GLY A 115 -3.56 -15.21 -7.30
C GLY A 115 -5.08 -15.36 -7.22
N ALA A 116 -5.69 -14.63 -6.29
CA ALA A 116 -7.15 -14.58 -6.21
C ALA A 116 -7.73 -13.87 -7.45
N GLU A 117 -8.90 -14.32 -7.92
CA GLU A 117 -9.59 -13.62 -9.00
C GLU A 117 -9.98 -12.19 -8.56
N GLU A 118 -9.52 -11.21 -9.33
CA GLU A 118 -9.87 -9.80 -9.15
C GLU A 118 -10.65 -9.30 -10.37
N SER A 119 -11.51 -8.29 -10.14
CA SER A 119 -12.24 -7.60 -11.21
C SER A 119 -11.31 -7.19 -12.34
N ASP A 120 -11.76 -7.35 -13.59
CA ASP A 120 -11.02 -6.92 -14.79
C ASP A 120 -10.78 -5.40 -14.87
N LYS A 121 -11.43 -4.64 -14.00
CA LYS A 121 -11.17 -3.20 -13.83
C LYS A 121 -9.88 -2.91 -13.05
N VAL A 122 -9.35 -3.90 -12.34
CA VAL A 122 -8.09 -3.78 -11.61
C VAL A 122 -6.96 -4.09 -12.57
N GLU A 123 -6.07 -3.12 -12.74
CA GLU A 123 -4.90 -3.22 -13.62
C GLU A 123 -3.64 -3.00 -12.80
N GLN A 124 -2.54 -3.58 -13.26
CA GLN A 124 -1.23 -3.33 -12.65
C GLN A 124 -0.90 -1.84 -12.74
N TRP A 125 -0.45 -1.27 -11.63
CA TRP A 125 0.05 0.11 -11.64
C TRP A 125 1.32 0.19 -12.48
N GLU A 126 1.40 1.23 -13.30
CA GLU A 126 2.43 1.26 -14.35
C GLU A 126 3.84 1.41 -13.77
N CYS A 127 3.95 2.11 -12.63
CA CYS A 127 5.18 2.19 -11.85
C CYS A 127 5.59 0.83 -11.25
N MET A 128 4.65 -0.08 -10.98
CA MET A 128 4.92 -1.38 -10.38
C MET A 128 5.45 -2.39 -11.40
N LYS A 129 5.51 -2.10 -12.70
CA LYS A 129 6.21 -2.98 -13.66
C LYS A 129 7.71 -3.08 -13.38
N ASP A 130 8.30 -2.02 -12.81
CA ASP A 130 9.65 -2.05 -12.27
C ASP A 130 9.65 -2.78 -10.91
N SER A 131 10.34 -3.93 -10.85
CA SER A 131 10.45 -4.76 -9.65
C SER A 131 11.00 -4.01 -8.44
N ARG A 132 11.79 -2.96 -8.66
CA ARG A 132 12.36 -2.16 -7.58
C ARG A 132 11.31 -1.39 -6.79
N ASN A 133 10.19 -1.01 -7.41
CA ASN A 133 9.10 -0.28 -6.76
C ASN A 133 8.19 -1.20 -5.92
N ARG A 134 8.25 -2.50 -6.21
CA ARG A 134 7.48 -3.54 -5.49
C ARG A 134 8.19 -3.99 -4.23
N ILE A 135 9.51 -3.83 -4.13
CA ILE A 135 10.30 -4.03 -2.91
C ILE A 135 10.02 -2.89 -1.92
N ALA A 136 9.97 -3.20 -0.62
CA ALA A 136 9.84 -2.21 0.44
C ALA A 136 10.73 -2.50 1.65
N PHE A 137 11.02 -1.45 2.40
CA PHE A 137 11.77 -1.49 3.65
C PHE A 137 10.87 -1.19 4.86
N GLN A 138 11.32 -1.59 6.06
CA GLN A 138 10.64 -1.37 7.33
C GLN A 138 10.83 0.08 7.78
N GLY A 139 10.01 0.99 7.28
CA GLY A 139 10.21 2.42 7.44
C GLY A 139 11.32 2.95 6.53
N GLU A 140 11.20 4.23 6.20
CA GLU A 140 12.16 4.94 5.36
C GLU A 140 13.57 4.88 5.97
N ASN A 141 14.58 4.68 5.12
CA ASN A 141 16.01 4.66 5.48
C ASN A 141 16.43 3.58 6.51
N SER A 142 15.58 2.58 6.77
CA SER A 142 15.91 1.50 7.71
C SER A 142 16.95 0.51 7.19
N GLY A 143 17.05 0.36 5.86
CA GLY A 143 17.88 -0.64 5.20
C GLY A 143 17.45 -2.09 5.46
N LYS A 144 16.29 -2.31 6.08
CA LYS A 144 15.76 -3.63 6.42
C LYS A 144 14.58 -3.95 5.51
N TRP A 145 14.74 -5.00 4.70
CA TRP A 145 13.68 -5.53 3.85
C TRP A 145 12.46 -5.92 4.70
N GLU A 146 11.26 -5.62 4.19
CA GLU A 146 10.02 -5.91 4.88
C GLU A 146 9.04 -6.61 3.93
N TRP A 147 8.34 -7.61 4.45
CA TRP A 147 7.21 -8.24 3.76
C TRP A 147 5.98 -7.39 3.99
N TYR A 148 5.10 -7.20 3.01
CA TYR A 148 3.92 -6.36 3.22
C TYR A 148 2.63 -6.94 2.70
N TRP A 149 1.57 -6.65 3.44
CA TRP A 149 0.23 -7.15 3.16
C TRP A 149 -0.39 -6.57 1.90
N LEU A 150 -1.21 -7.40 1.25
CA LEU A 150 -2.14 -7.04 0.19
C LEU A 150 -3.57 -7.31 0.66
N GLN A 151 -4.57 -6.76 -0.05
CA GLN A 151 -5.98 -6.99 0.29
C GLN A 151 -6.45 -8.44 0.07
N ASN A 152 -5.78 -9.17 -0.82
CA ASN A 152 -6.31 -10.42 -1.36
C ASN A 152 -6.33 -11.52 -0.30
N VAL A 153 -7.48 -12.18 -0.19
CA VAL A 153 -7.61 -13.45 0.53
C VAL A 153 -7.07 -14.55 -0.36
N VAL A 154 -6.37 -15.52 0.24
CA VAL A 154 -5.88 -16.67 -0.52
C VAL A 154 -6.91 -17.79 -0.47
N GLU A 155 -7.36 -18.20 -1.66
CA GLU A 155 -8.30 -19.30 -1.83
C GLU A 155 -7.79 -20.60 -1.19
N TYR A 156 -8.72 -21.46 -0.78
CA TYR A 156 -8.42 -22.75 -0.14
C TYR A 156 -7.66 -22.67 1.19
N THR A 157 -7.57 -21.47 1.79
CA THR A 157 -7.03 -21.27 3.15
C THR A 157 -8.11 -20.69 4.07
N ALA A 158 -8.03 -21.02 5.36
CA ALA A 158 -8.96 -20.49 6.37
C ALA A 158 -8.46 -19.19 7.04
N ALA A 159 -7.19 -18.82 6.80
CA ALA A 159 -6.52 -17.79 7.57
C ALA A 159 -5.52 -16.93 6.78
N ALA A 160 -5.22 -17.24 5.51
CA ALA A 160 -4.13 -16.57 4.82
C ALA A 160 -4.59 -15.40 3.96
N PHE A 161 -3.73 -14.38 3.91
CA PHE A 161 -3.81 -13.24 3.01
C PHE A 161 -2.54 -13.15 2.16
N ALA A 162 -2.68 -12.56 0.98
CA ALA A 162 -1.57 -12.34 0.09
C ALA A 162 -0.64 -11.26 0.64
N PHE A 163 0.65 -11.40 0.36
CA PHE A 163 1.68 -10.43 0.70
C PHE A 163 2.77 -10.41 -0.37
N VAL A 164 3.60 -9.37 -0.37
CA VAL A 164 4.79 -9.26 -1.24
C VAL A 164 6.05 -9.59 -0.45
N ASN A 165 6.85 -10.52 -0.97
CA ASN A 165 8.09 -10.91 -0.33
C ASN A 165 9.28 -10.00 -0.67
N CYS A 166 10.38 -10.14 0.07
CA CYS A 166 11.60 -9.37 -0.14
C CYS A 166 12.32 -9.67 -1.47
N TYR A 167 11.89 -10.70 -2.20
CA TYR A 167 12.34 -11.01 -3.55
C TYR A 167 11.36 -10.55 -4.62
N ASP A 168 10.38 -9.71 -4.26
CA ASP A 168 9.40 -9.20 -5.21
C ASP A 168 8.52 -10.30 -5.86
N HIS A 169 8.10 -11.27 -5.05
CA HIS A 169 7.12 -12.27 -5.47
C HIS A 169 5.89 -12.24 -4.56
N ALA A 170 4.75 -12.60 -5.14
CA ALA A 170 3.54 -12.88 -4.38
C ALA A 170 3.75 -14.11 -3.49
N GLY A 171 3.24 -14.02 -2.26
CA GLY A 171 3.19 -15.11 -1.30
C GLY A 171 1.94 -14.99 -0.43
N TYR A 172 1.81 -15.88 0.55
CA TYR A 172 0.70 -15.84 1.48
C TYR A 172 1.12 -16.17 2.89
N TYR A 173 0.48 -15.52 3.86
CA TYR A 173 0.84 -15.69 5.27
C TYR A 173 -0.39 -15.60 6.15
N SER A 174 -0.34 -16.25 7.32
CA SER A 174 -1.50 -16.32 8.20
C SER A 174 -1.81 -14.95 8.81
N ALA A 175 -3.09 -14.61 8.91
CA ALA A 175 -3.57 -13.29 9.25
C ALA A 175 -3.09 -12.78 10.62
N SER A 176 -2.78 -13.69 11.54
CA SER A 176 -2.31 -13.39 12.90
C SER A 176 -0.86 -12.95 12.99
N TYR A 177 -0.05 -13.11 11.94
CA TYR A 177 1.32 -12.64 11.92
C TYR A 177 1.41 -11.16 11.58
N ALA A 178 2.43 -10.47 12.09
CA ALA A 178 2.68 -9.08 11.75
C ALA A 178 3.55 -8.98 10.48
N ASN A 179 3.11 -8.19 9.51
CA ASN A 179 3.90 -7.78 8.34
C ASN A 179 3.81 -6.26 8.14
N GLY A 180 4.65 -5.74 7.27
CA GLY A 180 4.65 -4.36 6.83
C GLY A 180 3.32 -3.92 6.21
N VAL A 181 3.07 -2.61 6.32
CA VAL A 181 1.85 -1.97 5.83
C VAL A 181 2.28 -0.83 4.91
N ARG A 182 1.83 -0.89 3.65
CA ARG A 182 1.99 0.17 2.64
C ARG A 182 0.60 0.76 2.34
N PRO A 183 0.20 1.84 3.02
CA PRO A 183 -1.07 2.48 2.74
C PRO A 183 -1.13 3.04 1.31
N ALA A 184 -2.27 2.86 0.66
CA ALA A 184 -2.67 3.57 -0.54
C ALA A 184 -3.81 4.54 -0.22
N PHE A 185 -3.76 5.74 -0.80
CA PHE A 185 -4.70 6.83 -0.53
C PHE A 185 -4.85 7.73 -1.75
N LYS A 186 -5.97 8.45 -1.84
CA LYS A 186 -6.28 9.33 -2.98
C LYS A 186 -6.33 10.79 -2.55
N ILE A 187 -5.75 11.68 -3.35
CA ILE A 187 -5.82 13.15 -3.20
C ILE A 187 -6.10 13.85 -4.52
#